data_AF-A0A3C0RVZ7-F1
#
_entry.id   AF-A0A3C0RVZ7-F1
#
_cell.length_a   1.000
_cell.length_b   1.000
_cell.length_c   1.000
_cell.angle_alpha   90.00
_cell.angle_beta   90.00
_cell.angle_gamma   90.00
#
_symmetry.space_group_name_H-M   'P 1'
#
loop_
_entity.id
_entity.type
_entity.pdbx_description
1 polymer ?
#
loop_
_entity_poly.entity_id
_entity_poly.type
_entity_poly.pdbx_seq_one_letter_code
_entity_poly.pdbx_strand_id
1 'polypeptide(L)'
;MKSIGLVIILSIAAVYRRPLQACVFSRKIGYIYLMELVLAIVIATIFIFLALLHIFWLFGGQWGMNAAVPTDLSGRRIFNPTRVGTLLVAIGLLIFAWVNLCAIGVLDVPIDAKYIRYGMYIVSGIFLLRFIGDMKFVGIFKKYRKTPFARKDTYFYSPLCLFLALSNGFLALVL
;
A
#
# COMPACT_ATOMS: atom_id res chain seq x y z
N MET A 1 -2.01 -15.55 -30.12
CA MET A 1 -1.84 -15.17 -28.69
C MET A 1 -1.03 -13.87 -28.42
N LYS A 2 -0.63 -13.07 -29.43
CA LYS A 2 0.07 -11.77 -29.22
C LYS A 2 -0.85 -10.54 -29.16
N SER A 3 -2.17 -10.72 -29.26
CA SER A 3 -3.13 -9.62 -29.46
C SER A 3 -3.71 -9.04 -28.16
N ILE A 4 -3.83 -9.83 -27.08
CA ILE A 4 -4.49 -9.39 -25.85
C ILE A 4 -3.66 -8.31 -25.11
N GLY A 5 -2.34 -8.47 -25.04
CA GLY A 5 -1.46 -7.46 -24.44
C GLY A 5 -1.43 -6.15 -25.22
N LEU A 6 -1.58 -6.21 -26.55
CA LEU A 6 -1.62 -5.03 -27.40
C LEU A 6 -2.94 -4.25 -27.23
N VAL A 7 -4.06 -4.94 -27.01
CA VAL A 7 -5.36 -4.30 -26.75
C VAL A 7 -5.35 -3.57 -25.40
N ILE A 8 -4.74 -4.13 -24.36
CA ILE A 8 -4.61 -3.43 -23.06
C ILE A 8 -3.71 -2.19 -23.20
N ILE A 9 -2.59 -2.29 -23.91
CA ILE A 9 -1.67 -1.16 -24.13
C ILE A 9 -2.32 -0.06 -25.00
N LEU A 10 -3.08 -0.43 -26.04
CA LEU A 10 -3.75 0.54 -26.92
C LEU A 10 -4.93 1.23 -26.23
N SER A 11 -5.67 0.54 -25.36
CA SER A 11 -6.72 1.15 -24.54
C SER A 11 -6.16 2.17 -23.55
N ILE A 12 -4.98 1.93 -22.98
CA ILE A 12 -4.29 2.88 -22.08
C ILE A 12 -3.70 4.07 -22.87
N ALA A 13 -3.14 3.82 -24.06
CA ALA A 13 -2.63 4.89 -24.93
C ALA A 13 -3.74 5.84 -25.43
N ALA A 14 -4.98 5.35 -25.55
CA ALA A 14 -6.14 6.16 -25.90
C ALA A 14 -6.59 7.11 -24.77
N VAL A 15 -6.34 6.75 -23.50
CA VAL A 15 -6.66 7.58 -22.32
C VAL A 15 -5.62 8.71 -22.13
N TYR A 16 -4.38 8.53 -22.58
CA TYR A 16 -3.28 9.49 -22.39
C TYR A 16 -2.90 10.24 -23.69
N ARG A 17 -3.86 10.96 -24.29
CA ARG A 17 -3.60 11.76 -25.50
C ARG A 17 -2.76 13.02 -25.17
N ARG A 18 -1.42 12.93 -25.25
CA ARG A 18 -0.54 14.05 -25.64
C ARG A 18 0.23 13.67 -26.91
N PRO A 19 0.38 14.56 -27.91
CA PRO A 19 0.76 14.18 -29.27
C PRO A 19 2.28 14.03 -29.47
N LEU A 20 2.62 13.05 -30.32
CA LEU A 20 3.85 12.85 -31.12
C LEU A 20 5.22 12.66 -30.43
N GLN A 21 5.74 11.41 -30.43
CA GLN A 21 7.13 11.01 -30.76
C GLN A 21 7.27 9.45 -30.70
N ALA A 22 7.16 8.76 -31.83
CA ALA A 22 6.35 7.53 -31.91
C ALA A 22 7.02 6.16 -32.16
N CYS A 23 8.35 5.93 -32.07
CA CYS A 23 8.83 4.55 -32.35
C CYS A 23 9.89 3.94 -31.41
N VAL A 24 10.99 4.63 -31.07
CA VAL A 24 11.99 4.06 -30.15
C VAL A 24 11.76 4.50 -28.70
N PHE A 25 11.34 5.75 -28.53
CA PHE A 25 10.89 6.35 -27.26
C PHE A 25 9.66 5.61 -26.68
N SER A 26 8.77 5.14 -27.57
CA SER A 26 7.55 4.39 -27.24
C SER A 26 7.79 3.11 -26.45
N ARG A 27 8.90 2.39 -26.69
CA ARG A 27 9.19 1.14 -25.96
C ARG A 27 9.59 1.42 -24.52
N LYS A 28 10.49 2.38 -24.31
CA LYS A 28 10.98 2.78 -22.97
C LYS A 28 9.88 3.43 -22.14
N ILE A 29 9.07 4.28 -22.78
CA ILE A 29 7.81 4.83 -22.25
C ILE A 29 6.85 3.71 -21.84
N GLY A 30 6.55 2.77 -22.74
CA GLY A 30 5.64 1.65 -22.45
C GLY A 30 6.11 0.78 -21.28
N TYR A 31 7.42 0.53 -21.15
CA TYR A 31 7.98 -0.18 -20.00
C TYR A 31 7.89 0.63 -18.71
N ILE A 32 8.14 1.95 -18.75
CA ILE A 32 8.03 2.83 -17.57
C ILE A 32 6.57 2.82 -17.05
N TYR A 33 5.59 3.02 -17.93
CA TYR A 33 4.17 2.93 -17.57
C TYR A 33 3.74 1.53 -17.12
N LEU A 34 4.31 0.48 -17.73
CA LEU A 34 4.04 -0.90 -17.30
C LEU A 34 4.60 -1.16 -15.89
N MET A 35 5.77 -0.62 -15.55
CA MET A 35 6.34 -0.76 -14.21
C MET A 35 5.51 -0.01 -13.16
N GLU A 36 5.04 1.20 -13.47
CA GLU A 36 4.13 1.97 -12.59
C GLU A 36 2.81 1.24 -12.37
N LEU A 37 2.21 0.73 -13.44
CA LEU A 37 0.98 -0.06 -13.41
C LEU A 37 1.15 -1.28 -12.50
N VAL A 38 2.18 -2.08 -12.74
CA VAL A 38 2.46 -3.28 -11.95
C VAL A 38 2.68 -2.92 -10.48
N LEU A 39 3.46 -1.86 -10.20
CA LEU A 39 3.75 -1.43 -8.84
C LEU A 39 2.49 -0.98 -8.09
N ALA A 40 1.66 -0.15 -8.71
CA ALA A 40 0.40 0.32 -8.12
C ALA A 40 -0.59 -0.83 -7.89
N ILE A 41 -0.68 -1.80 -8.80
CA ILE A 41 -1.53 -3.00 -8.63
C ILE A 41 -1.02 -3.86 -7.47
N VAL A 42 0.30 -4.07 -7.35
CA VAL A 42 0.89 -4.83 -6.24
C VAL A 42 0.58 -4.14 -4.91
N ILE A 43 0.76 -2.82 -4.81
CA ILE A 43 0.45 -2.03 -3.61
C ILE A 43 -1.04 -2.13 -3.27
N ALA A 44 -1.93 -1.91 -4.24
CA ALA A 44 -3.37 -1.99 -4.04
C ALA A 44 -3.79 -3.39 -3.56
N THR A 45 -3.22 -4.44 -4.14
CA THR A 45 -3.47 -5.83 -3.73
C THR A 45 -3.04 -6.08 -2.28
N ILE A 46 -1.87 -5.56 -1.87
CA ILE A 46 -1.41 -5.65 -0.48
C ILE A 46 -2.39 -4.94 0.46
N PHE A 47 -2.83 -3.73 0.12
CA PHE A 47 -3.80 -3.00 0.94
C PHE A 47 -5.15 -3.72 1.05
N ILE A 48 -5.67 -4.26 -0.05
CA ILE A 48 -6.92 -5.04 -0.06
C ILE A 48 -6.76 -6.28 0.81
N PHE A 49 -5.65 -7.03 0.66
CA PHE A 49 -5.39 -8.20 1.49
C PHE A 49 -5.34 -7.86 2.98
N LEU A 50 -4.64 -6.78 3.35
CA LEU A 50 -4.58 -6.30 4.74
C LEU A 50 -5.96 -5.85 5.23
N ALA A 51 -6.76 -5.18 4.41
CA ALA A 51 -8.13 -4.79 4.77
C ALA A 51 -9.02 -6.00 5.05
N LEU A 52 -8.95 -7.03 4.19
CA LEU A 52 -9.68 -8.29 4.39
C LEU A 52 -9.26 -8.99 5.68
N LEU A 53 -7.97 -8.96 6.04
CA LEU A 53 -7.49 -9.50 7.32
C LEU A 53 -8.11 -8.78 8.52
N HIS A 54 -8.24 -7.44 8.45
CA HIS A 54 -8.91 -6.67 9.50
C HIS A 54 -10.41 -6.97 9.57
N ILE A 55 -11.08 -7.11 8.42
CA ILE A 55 -12.49 -7.52 8.37
C ILE A 55 -12.66 -8.93 8.95
N PHE A 56 -11.76 -9.86 8.67
CA PHE A 56 -11.77 -11.20 9.28
C PHE A 56 -11.66 -11.14 10.80
N TRP A 57 -10.79 -10.28 11.34
CA TRP A 57 -10.70 -10.03 12.78
C TRP A 57 -11.93 -9.37 13.37
N LEU A 58 -12.60 -8.49 12.62
CA LEU A 58 -13.88 -7.87 13.01
C LEU A 58 -14.97 -8.92 13.26
N PHE A 59 -15.00 -9.98 12.44
CA PHE A 59 -15.92 -11.12 12.58
C PHE A 59 -15.46 -12.19 13.60
N GLY A 60 -14.42 -11.92 14.39
CA GLY A 60 -13.98 -12.79 15.49
C GLY A 60 -12.85 -13.75 15.14
N GLY A 61 -12.28 -13.67 13.93
CA GLY A 61 -11.11 -14.43 13.54
C GLY A 61 -9.91 -14.22 14.47
N GLN A 62 -9.25 -15.30 14.90
CA GLN A 62 -8.11 -15.24 15.82
C GLN A 62 -6.75 -15.46 15.13
N TRP A 63 -6.75 -15.83 13.85
CA TRP A 63 -5.53 -16.13 13.11
C TRP A 63 -4.63 -14.90 13.02
N GLY A 64 -3.36 -15.05 13.42
CA GLY A 64 -2.38 -13.96 13.39
C GLY A 64 -2.56 -12.87 14.46
N MET A 65 -3.65 -12.87 15.23
CA MET A 65 -3.98 -11.81 16.21
C MET A 65 -2.89 -11.62 17.28
N ASN A 66 -2.40 -12.73 17.86
CA ASN A 66 -1.33 -12.71 18.86
C ASN A 66 0.01 -12.18 18.33
N ALA A 67 0.15 -12.14 17.01
CA ALA A 67 1.32 -11.67 16.30
C ALA A 67 1.13 -10.27 15.68
N ALA A 68 -0.09 -9.73 15.73
CA ALA A 68 -0.45 -8.41 15.22
C ALA A 68 -0.62 -7.38 16.33
N VAL A 69 -0.84 -7.83 17.57
CA VAL A 69 -0.98 -6.97 18.74
C VAL A 69 0.31 -7.00 19.58
N PRO A 70 0.92 -5.84 19.89
CA PRO A 70 2.08 -5.80 20.76
C PRO A 70 1.75 -6.29 22.19
N THR A 71 2.71 -7.00 22.79
CA THR A 71 2.62 -7.52 24.16
C THR A 71 3.77 -7.00 25.00
N ASP A 72 3.58 -6.98 26.32
CA ASP A 72 4.68 -6.77 27.28
C ASP A 72 5.56 -8.04 27.39
N LEU A 73 6.65 -7.94 28.18
CA LEU A 73 7.55 -9.08 28.43
C LEU A 73 6.90 -10.22 29.23
N SER A 74 5.80 -9.93 29.93
CA SER A 74 4.97 -10.93 30.62
C SER A 74 3.87 -11.53 29.73
N GLY A 75 3.82 -11.17 28.45
CA GLY A 75 2.86 -11.70 27.48
C GLY A 75 1.47 -11.05 27.51
N ARG A 76 1.26 -10.00 28.31
CA ARG A 76 -0.01 -9.27 28.34
C ARG A 76 -0.08 -8.29 27.16
N ARG A 77 -1.25 -8.22 26.51
CA ARG A 77 -1.49 -7.27 25.42
C ARG A 77 -1.47 -5.84 25.96
N ILE A 78 -0.67 -4.97 25.33
CA ILE A 78 -0.60 -3.55 25.74
C ILE A 78 -1.81 -2.76 25.27
N PHE A 79 -2.53 -3.29 24.28
CA PHE A 79 -3.74 -2.70 23.73
C PHE A 79 -4.66 -3.82 23.24
N ASN A 80 -5.97 -3.66 23.46
CA ASN A 80 -6.96 -4.54 22.87
C ASN A 80 -7.67 -3.80 21.73
N PRO A 81 -7.54 -4.27 20.47
CA PRO A 81 -8.22 -3.64 19.35
C PRO A 81 -9.74 -3.68 19.55
N THR A 82 -10.37 -2.51 19.52
CA THR A 82 -11.83 -2.41 19.51
C THR A 82 -12.35 -2.74 18.12
N ARG A 83 -13.56 -3.31 18.03
CA ARG A 83 -14.22 -3.60 16.74
C ARG A 83 -14.26 -2.35 15.83
N VAL A 84 -14.58 -1.21 16.41
CA VAL A 84 -14.61 0.08 15.71
C VAL A 84 -13.23 0.46 15.18
N GLY A 85 -12.18 0.33 16.01
CA GLY A 85 -10.81 0.62 15.58
C GLY A 85 -10.37 -0.28 14.42
N THR A 86 -10.66 -1.59 14.49
CA THR A 86 -10.35 -2.54 13.41
C THR A 86 -11.09 -2.21 12.12
N LEU A 87 -12.35 -1.81 12.21
CA LEU A 87 -13.15 -1.39 11.04
C LEU A 87 -12.58 -0.11 10.40
N LEU A 88 -12.22 0.89 11.20
CA LEU A 88 -11.62 2.12 10.69
C LEU A 88 -10.31 1.86 9.95
N VAL A 89 -9.46 0.96 10.47
CA VAL A 89 -8.23 0.57 9.78
C VAL A 89 -8.54 -0.15 8.47
N ALA A 90 -9.52 -1.05 8.44
CA ALA A 90 -9.93 -1.73 7.20
C ALA A 90 -10.39 -0.73 6.13
N ILE A 91 -11.23 0.25 6.50
CA ILE A 91 -11.71 1.30 5.60
C ILE A 91 -10.54 2.16 5.12
N GLY A 92 -9.63 2.57 6.01
CA GLY A 92 -8.45 3.35 5.65
C GLY A 92 -7.56 2.63 4.62
N LEU A 93 -7.33 1.32 4.81
CA LEU A 93 -6.57 0.50 3.86
C LEU A 93 -7.28 0.39 2.50
N LEU A 94 -8.61 0.25 2.46
CA LEU A 94 -9.37 0.26 1.21
C LEU A 94 -9.28 1.62 0.49
N ILE A 95 -9.30 2.73 1.23
CA ILE A 95 -9.07 4.08 0.65
C ILE A 95 -7.67 4.17 0.06
N PHE A 96 -6.65 3.62 0.72
CA PHE A 96 -5.28 3.63 0.17
C PHE A 96 -5.16 2.79 -1.10
N ALA A 97 -5.84 1.65 -1.17
CA ALA A 97 -5.95 0.86 -2.39
C ALA A 97 -6.64 1.64 -3.51
N TRP A 98 -7.76 2.29 -3.20
CA TRP A 98 -8.51 3.14 -4.12
C TRP A 98 -7.63 4.24 -4.72
N VAL A 99 -6.92 5.00 -3.86
CA VAL A 99 -6.02 6.09 -4.30
C VAL A 99 -4.97 5.57 -5.29
N ASN A 100 -4.38 4.41 -5.04
CA ASN A 100 -3.40 3.81 -5.93
C ASN A 100 -4.00 3.39 -7.28
N LEU A 101 -5.22 2.84 -7.29
CA LEU A 101 -5.92 2.45 -8.52
C LEU A 101 -6.39 3.66 -9.34
N CYS A 102 -6.80 4.76 -8.70
CA CYS A 102 -7.10 6.01 -9.37
C CYS A 102 -5.84 6.65 -9.98
N ALA A 103 -4.68 6.56 -9.31
CA ALA A 103 -3.43 7.17 -9.77
C ALA A 103 -2.97 6.64 -11.14
N ILE A 104 -3.26 5.37 -11.44
CA ILE A 104 -2.94 4.71 -12.72
C ILE A 104 -4.12 4.70 -13.70
N GLY A 105 -5.21 5.39 -13.39
CA GLY A 105 -6.39 5.48 -14.26
C GLY A 105 -7.20 4.18 -14.41
N VAL A 106 -7.03 3.20 -13.51
CA VAL A 106 -7.86 1.97 -13.49
C VAL A 106 -9.28 2.30 -13.03
N LEU A 107 -9.41 3.23 -12.09
CA LEU A 107 -10.69 3.79 -11.66
C LEU A 107 -10.81 5.21 -12.17
N ASP A 108 -11.69 5.42 -13.15
CA ASP A 108 -12.00 6.75 -13.66
C ASP A 108 -12.86 7.50 -12.64
N VAL A 109 -12.36 8.65 -12.19
CA VAL A 109 -13.02 9.48 -11.18
C VAL A 109 -12.93 10.94 -11.60
N PRO A 110 -13.99 11.75 -11.37
CA PRO A 110 -14.00 13.18 -11.68
C PRO A 110 -13.21 13.98 -10.63
N ILE A 111 -12.01 13.53 -10.28
CA ILE A 111 -11.12 14.14 -9.29
C ILE A 111 -9.83 14.55 -10.01
N ASP A 112 -9.41 15.79 -9.79
CA ASP A 112 -8.16 16.31 -10.33
C ASP A 112 -6.96 15.48 -9.83
N ALA A 113 -6.09 15.06 -10.75
CA ALA A 113 -4.92 14.22 -10.49
C ALA A 113 -4.02 14.75 -9.36
N LYS A 114 -4.01 16.07 -9.13
CA LYS A 114 -3.26 16.67 -8.01
C LYS A 114 -3.70 16.14 -6.63
N TYR A 115 -5.00 15.91 -6.43
CA TYR A 115 -5.52 15.43 -5.16
C TYR A 115 -5.21 13.95 -4.95
N ILE A 116 -5.26 13.15 -6.01
CA ILE A 116 -4.83 11.74 -5.97
C ILE A 116 -3.35 11.68 -5.59
N ARG A 117 -2.51 12.52 -6.21
CA ARG A 117 -1.08 12.61 -5.90
C ARG A 117 -0.80 13.05 -4.46
N TYR A 118 -1.54 14.03 -3.93
CA TYR A 118 -1.47 14.37 -2.50
C TYR A 118 -1.87 13.19 -1.61
N GLY A 119 -2.90 12.44 -1.99
CA GLY A 119 -3.29 11.20 -1.33
C GLY A 119 -2.13 10.21 -1.26
N MET A 120 -1.38 10.02 -2.34
CA MET A 120 -0.22 9.11 -2.37
C MET A 120 0.93 9.58 -1.47
N TYR A 121 1.20 10.89 -1.40
CA TYR A 121 2.16 11.44 -0.44
C TYR A 121 1.72 11.23 1.01
N ILE A 122 0.43 11.40 1.30
CA ILE A 122 -0.13 11.14 2.64
C ILE A 122 0.04 9.66 3.01
N VAL A 123 -0.30 8.74 2.10
CA VAL A 123 -0.11 7.30 2.31
C VAL A 123 1.36 6.99 2.57
N SER A 124 2.26 7.52 1.73
CA SER A 124 3.71 7.40 1.92
C SER A 124 4.16 7.86 3.31
N GLY A 125 3.72 9.05 3.73
CA GLY A 125 4.04 9.62 5.04
C GLY A 125 3.52 8.78 6.21
N ILE A 126 2.29 8.26 6.14
CA ILE A 126 1.71 7.40 7.19
C ILE A 126 2.55 6.13 7.36
N PHE A 127 2.91 5.44 6.27
CA PHE A 127 3.70 4.22 6.33
C PHE A 127 5.16 4.47 6.71
N LEU A 128 5.73 5.62 6.33
CA LEU A 128 7.06 6.02 6.77
C LEU A 128 7.10 6.31 8.27
N LEU A 129 6.09 7.03 8.79
CA LEU A 129 5.94 7.27 10.22
C LEU A 129 5.79 5.94 10.97
N ARG A 130 5.04 5.00 10.42
CA ARG A 130 4.94 3.64 10.97
C ARG A 130 6.31 2.94 10.96
N PHE A 131 7.06 3.02 9.86
CA PHE A 131 8.38 2.38 9.77
C PHE A 131 9.35 2.89 10.85
N ILE A 132 9.36 4.21 11.09
CA ILE A 132 10.10 4.82 12.19
C ILE A 132 9.56 4.31 13.54
N GLY A 133 8.24 4.30 13.69
CA GLY A 133 7.51 3.74 14.82
C GLY A 133 7.61 4.59 16.09
N ASP A 134 7.28 4.00 17.24
CA ASP A 134 7.23 4.68 18.54
C ASP A 134 8.54 4.59 19.34
N MET A 135 9.59 4.03 18.75
CA MET A 135 10.90 3.71 19.38
C MET A 135 10.80 2.81 20.64
N LYS A 136 9.62 2.28 20.96
CA LYS A 136 9.38 1.45 22.15
C LYS A 136 8.96 0.04 21.75
N PHE A 137 7.81 -0.10 21.11
CA PHE A 137 7.20 -1.40 20.76
C PHE A 137 7.13 -1.64 19.25
N VAL A 138 7.15 -0.58 18.44
CA VAL A 138 6.87 -0.60 17.01
C VAL A 138 7.99 0.11 16.25
N GLY A 139 8.35 -0.42 15.07
CA GLY A 139 9.30 0.20 14.15
C GLY A 139 10.73 -0.32 14.32
N ILE A 140 11.65 0.27 13.56
CA ILE A 140 13.06 -0.19 13.52
C ILE A 140 13.79 0.08 14.83
N PHE A 141 13.46 1.18 15.52
CA PHE A 141 14.10 1.62 16.75
C PHE A 141 13.46 1.06 18.03
N LYS A 142 12.60 0.03 17.93
CA LYS A 142 11.93 -0.56 19.11
C LYS A 142 12.93 -1.13 20.13
N LYS A 143 12.65 -0.85 21.41
CA LYS A 143 13.42 -1.32 22.59
C LYS A 143 13.01 -2.74 23.00
N TYR A 144 11.72 -3.08 22.92
CA TYR A 144 11.22 -4.41 23.29
C TYR A 144 11.26 -5.37 22.08
N ARG A 145 12.30 -6.20 22.00
CA ARG A 145 12.53 -7.10 20.84
C ARG A 145 12.22 -8.57 21.07
N LYS A 146 12.01 -8.99 22.31
CA LYS A 146 11.85 -10.41 22.68
C LYS A 146 10.43 -10.96 22.52
N THR A 147 9.47 -10.14 22.08
CA THR A 147 8.07 -10.56 21.93
C THR A 147 7.80 -11.13 20.52
N PRO A 148 6.81 -12.03 20.37
CA PRO A 148 6.46 -12.60 19.06
C PRO A 148 6.03 -11.53 18.05
N PHE A 149 5.34 -10.48 18.51
CA PHE A 149 5.03 -9.30 17.69
C PHE A 149 6.30 -8.59 17.22
N ALA A 150 7.23 -8.27 18.13
CA ALA A 150 8.43 -7.53 17.78
C ALA A 150 9.32 -8.27 16.78
N ARG A 151 9.38 -9.61 16.86
CA ARG A 151 10.10 -10.41 15.86
C ARG A 151 9.46 -10.27 14.47
N LYS A 152 8.15 -10.44 14.36
CA LYS A 152 7.43 -10.27 13.08
C LYS A 152 7.48 -8.83 12.57
N ASP A 153 7.47 -7.87 13.48
CA ASP A 153 7.61 -6.46 13.15
C ASP A 153 8.96 -6.14 12.48
N THR A 154 10.05 -6.73 12.96
CA THR A 154 11.38 -6.55 12.34
C THR A 154 11.48 -7.21 10.97
N TYR A 155 10.97 -8.44 10.81
CA TYR A 155 11.21 -9.21 9.59
C TYR A 155 10.16 -9.02 8.50
N PHE A 156 8.91 -8.66 8.86
CA PHE A 156 7.80 -8.57 7.91
C PHE A 156 7.14 -7.20 7.93
N TYR A 157 6.69 -6.70 9.08
CA TYR A 157 5.83 -5.51 9.07
C TYR A 157 6.59 -4.22 8.76
N SER A 158 7.75 -3.99 9.39
CA SER A 158 8.56 -2.80 9.12
C SER A 158 9.12 -2.77 7.69
N PRO A 159 9.69 -3.89 7.14
CA PRO A 159 10.09 -3.93 5.74
C PRO A 159 8.93 -3.68 4.77
N LEU A 160 7.75 -4.24 5.05
CA LEU A 160 6.55 -3.98 4.23
C LEU A 160 6.13 -2.50 4.29
N CYS A 161 6.15 -1.89 5.48
CA CYS A 161 5.83 -0.46 5.62
C CYS A 161 6.82 0.42 4.86
N LEU A 162 8.12 0.11 4.93
CA LEU A 162 9.14 0.84 4.18
C LEU A 162 8.94 0.69 2.67
N PHE A 163 8.66 -0.52 2.20
CA PHE A 163 8.34 -0.78 0.79
C PHE A 163 7.13 0.05 0.35
N LEU A 164 6.02 -0.01 1.09
CA LEU A 164 4.81 0.74 0.78
C LEU A 164 5.05 2.26 0.78
N ALA A 165 5.84 2.77 1.72
CA ALA A 165 6.18 4.19 1.80
C ALA A 165 7.00 4.65 0.59
N LEU A 166 8.11 3.97 0.31
CA LEU A 166 9.00 4.33 -0.79
C LEU A 166 8.30 4.18 -2.14
N SER A 167 7.54 3.10 -2.35
CA SER A 167 6.85 2.88 -3.62
C SER A 167 5.71 3.87 -3.86
N ASN A 168 4.90 4.21 -2.84
CA ASN A 168 3.89 5.26 -2.98
C ASN A 168 4.52 6.64 -3.21
N GLY A 169 5.61 6.96 -2.50
CA GLY A 169 6.35 8.21 -2.70
C GLY A 169 6.97 8.30 -4.10
N PHE A 170 7.52 7.20 -4.61
CA PHE A 170 8.06 7.12 -5.96
C PHE A 170 6.97 7.34 -7.01
N LEU A 171 5.85 6.61 -6.92
CA LEU A 171 4.73 6.78 -7.84
C LEU A 171 4.17 8.21 -7.78
N ALA A 172 4.08 8.82 -6.59
CA ALA A 172 3.63 10.20 -6.43
C ALA A 172 4.58 11.25 -7.01
N LEU A 173 5.86 10.92 -7.21
CA LEU A 173 6.84 11.80 -7.84
C LEU A 173 6.84 11.68 -9.36
N VAL A 174 6.53 10.49 -9.87
CA VAL A 174 6.60 10.17 -11.30
C VAL A 174 5.29 10.49 -12.05
N LEU A 175 4.14 10.31 -11.38
CA LEU A 175 2.80 10.61 -11.91
C LEU A 175 2.42 12.10 -11.79
#